data_AF-A0A5M6C7S7-F1
#
_entry.id   AF-A0A5M6C7S7-F1
#
_cell.length_a   1.000
_cell.length_b   1.000
_cell.length_c   1.000
_cell.angle_alpha   90.00
_cell.angle_beta   90.00
_cell.angle_gamma   90.00
#
_symmetry.space_group_name_H-M   'P 1'
#
loop_
_entity.id
_entity.type
_entity.pdbx_description
1 polymer ?
#
loop_
_entity_poly.entity_id
_entity_poly.type
_entity_poly.pdbx_seq_one_letter_code
_entity_poly.pdbx_strand_id
1 'polypeptide(L)'
;MSQVRPQLNSKAAETPSLPNLPREILPHITSLLDTHSAIQLAQTCSALVKPSEARIWRRLRITDKDILDDCYSSPRSDSDSKEGDKDQHDENAVLRRSPSGAWALGSERLIKRFIDLLTTSPWRRGYVKILDLEMHHRVPVILADLIGMVADTLEEVRLVFPASLDSKLSNHPTPRFAHIIDILSKLSEQPLIGLARVHIDIKSHFDETIATLLSAAPNLTSLSIEAQHFFNAHEEHQEIAVQPHYRQISEIVLHKLDRLIISECYPPFTPTLTTLIESAPNLSHVEIGHWARMWTPDSKEPMLIALSRLKNLRVLRLNSTVFDALCNVKGFEAVEELSMVWDFDILLSSQREHGSVVPPLPNLRKYQIELSLDSWRMSAQMETAPPPPEAISLTLIAQGALQVLQTPQLTTIHLPSYDYLRYDPRINTDMDADHRDQDGLGIPTYDDPAFQGVVAYSWSNEHGDILVHLRSRTVSRTHDRRLIDSGVKYVGEWEEYAWFNGRALPIGVLASVYGATGMSPPPHCGEPKRGMELASRGWAVLRIWEKDNPDSNAS
;
A
#
# COMPACT_ATOMS: atom_id res chain seq x y z
N MET A 1 -49.93 68.43 -23.48
CA MET A 1 -48.56 67.97 -23.17
C MET A 1 -48.57 67.38 -21.77
N SER A 2 -48.65 66.06 -21.66
CA SER A 2 -48.57 65.34 -20.38
C SER A 2 -47.66 64.14 -20.59
N GLN A 3 -46.51 64.14 -19.90
CA GLN A 3 -45.51 63.09 -19.99
C GLN A 3 -45.96 61.88 -19.17
N VAL A 4 -46.22 60.76 -19.84
CA VAL A 4 -46.41 59.46 -19.21
C VAL A 4 -45.02 58.84 -19.02
N ARG A 5 -44.58 58.70 -17.77
CA ARG A 5 -43.37 57.93 -17.40
C ARG A 5 -43.66 56.43 -17.58
N PRO A 6 -42.77 55.65 -18.22
CA PRO A 6 -42.88 54.20 -18.20
C PRO A 6 -42.45 53.66 -16.83
N GLN A 7 -43.29 52.81 -16.23
CA GLN A 7 -42.90 52.00 -15.09
C GLN A 7 -41.86 50.96 -15.53
N LEU A 8 -40.64 51.11 -15.04
CA LEU A 8 -39.61 50.07 -15.08
C LEU A 8 -40.03 48.95 -14.12
N ASN A 9 -40.49 47.84 -14.69
CA ASN A 9 -40.56 46.55 -13.99
C ASN A 9 -39.14 46.10 -13.66
N SER A 10 -38.70 46.33 -12.43
CA SER A 10 -37.49 45.71 -11.88
C SER A 10 -37.79 44.25 -11.50
N LYS A 11 -37.71 43.32 -12.46
CA LYS A 11 -37.37 41.93 -12.14
C LYS A 11 -35.92 41.95 -11.67
N ALA A 12 -35.72 42.07 -10.37
CA ALA A 12 -34.42 41.78 -9.76
C ALA A 12 -34.08 40.34 -10.12
N ALA A 13 -32.99 40.13 -10.88
CA ALA A 13 -32.40 38.82 -11.05
C ALA A 13 -31.96 38.37 -9.65
N GLU A 14 -32.65 37.37 -9.10
CA GLU A 14 -32.23 36.72 -7.86
C GLU A 14 -30.80 36.19 -8.08
N THR A 15 -29.85 36.74 -7.34
CA THR A 15 -28.49 36.22 -7.29
C THR A 15 -28.57 34.73 -6.93
N PRO A 16 -27.93 33.84 -7.70
CA PRO A 16 -28.02 32.41 -7.45
C PRO A 16 -27.45 32.11 -6.05
N SER A 17 -28.32 31.77 -5.11
CA SER A 17 -27.91 31.36 -3.76
C SER A 17 -27.66 29.85 -3.74
N LEU A 18 -26.58 29.42 -3.09
CA LEU A 18 -26.19 28.01 -2.96
C LEU A 18 -27.34 27.06 -2.59
N PRO A 19 -28.27 27.38 -1.66
CA PRO A 19 -29.39 26.49 -1.32
C PRO A 19 -30.42 26.27 -2.43
N ASN A 20 -30.40 27.11 -3.48
CA ASN A 20 -31.31 27.02 -4.62
C ASN A 20 -30.73 26.16 -5.76
N LEU A 21 -29.53 25.60 -5.58
CA LEU A 21 -28.98 24.65 -6.54
C LEU A 21 -29.82 23.35 -6.57
N PRO A 22 -29.87 22.65 -7.72
CA PRO A 22 -30.47 21.33 -7.82
C PRO A 22 -29.95 20.38 -6.73
N ARG A 23 -30.85 19.53 -6.22
CA ARG A 23 -30.57 18.61 -5.10
C ARG A 23 -29.48 17.61 -5.43
N GLU A 24 -29.19 17.39 -6.71
CA GLU A 24 -28.17 16.50 -7.23
C GLU A 24 -26.77 17.14 -7.20
N ILE A 25 -26.69 18.47 -7.28
CA ILE A 25 -25.42 19.21 -7.34
C ILE A 25 -24.84 19.41 -5.94
N LEU A 26 -25.70 19.65 -4.94
CA LEU A 26 -25.24 19.91 -3.57
C LEU A 26 -24.43 18.75 -2.96
N PRO A 27 -24.84 17.47 -3.05
CA PRO A 27 -24.03 16.34 -2.59
C PRO A 27 -22.70 16.21 -3.33
N HIS A 28 -22.66 16.58 -4.61
CA HIS A 28 -21.41 16.56 -5.38
C HIS A 28 -20.43 17.62 -4.88
N ILE A 29 -20.91 18.86 -4.64
CA ILE A 29 -20.10 19.92 -4.05
C ILE A 29 -19.61 19.50 -2.66
N THR A 30 -20.48 18.98 -1.80
CA THR A 30 -20.07 18.59 -0.44
C THR A 30 -19.14 17.37 -0.43
N SER A 31 -19.22 16.49 -1.42
CA SER A 31 -18.29 15.36 -1.55
C SER A 31 -16.84 15.79 -1.80
N LEU A 32 -16.63 17.00 -2.33
CA LEU A 32 -15.31 17.58 -2.59
C LEU A 32 -14.75 18.37 -1.41
N LEU A 33 -15.53 18.56 -0.33
CA LEU A 33 -15.08 19.28 0.85
C LEU A 33 -14.27 18.37 1.78
N ASP A 34 -13.31 18.96 2.49
CA ASP A 34 -12.75 18.33 3.69
C ASP A 34 -13.81 18.29 4.80
N THR A 35 -13.58 17.42 5.80
CA THR A 35 -14.54 17.21 6.90
C THR A 35 -14.83 18.48 7.70
N HIS A 36 -13.82 19.32 7.94
CA HIS A 36 -13.98 20.55 8.72
C HIS A 36 -14.83 21.58 7.97
N SER A 37 -14.56 21.78 6.68
CA SER A 37 -15.36 22.61 5.77
C SER A 37 -16.79 22.11 5.65
N ALA A 38 -17.01 20.79 5.61
CA ALA A 38 -18.35 20.20 5.60
C ALA A 38 -19.12 20.49 6.91
N ILE A 39 -18.46 20.42 8.07
CA ILE A 39 -19.06 20.77 9.38
C ILE A 39 -19.48 22.24 9.39
N GLN A 40 -18.58 23.14 8.98
CA GLN A 40 -18.89 24.57 8.91
C GLN A 40 -20.09 24.82 7.98
N LEU A 41 -20.12 24.17 6.82
CA LEU A 41 -21.22 24.29 5.87
C LEU A 41 -22.55 23.81 6.48
N ALA A 42 -22.54 22.70 7.22
CA ALA A 42 -23.73 22.19 7.91
C ALA A 42 -24.30 23.20 8.92
N GLN A 43 -23.45 24.02 9.54
CA GLN A 43 -23.85 25.03 10.53
C GLN A 43 -24.44 26.30 9.89
N THR A 44 -24.23 26.54 8.59
CA THR A 44 -24.68 27.79 7.94
C THR A 44 -26.19 27.87 7.76
N CYS A 45 -26.83 26.82 7.25
CA CYS A 45 -28.28 26.78 7.05
C CYS A 45 -28.82 25.34 6.99
N SER A 46 -30.09 25.17 7.35
CA SER A 46 -30.75 23.86 7.46
C SER A 46 -30.82 23.09 6.15
N ALA A 47 -30.87 23.78 5.00
CA ALA A 47 -30.92 23.17 3.67
C ALA A 47 -29.61 22.43 3.32
N LEU A 48 -28.47 22.87 3.86
CA LEU A 48 -27.15 22.30 3.59
C LEU A 48 -26.76 21.21 4.59
N VAL A 49 -27.50 21.05 5.70
CA VAL A 49 -27.20 20.05 6.73
C VAL A 49 -27.10 18.65 6.13
N LYS A 50 -28.11 18.18 5.38
CA LYS A 50 -28.11 16.80 4.84
C LYS A 50 -27.00 16.55 3.80
N PRO A 51 -26.78 17.42 2.80
CA PRO A 51 -25.66 17.29 1.88
C PRO A 51 -24.29 17.31 2.59
N SER A 52 -24.12 18.18 3.59
CA SER A 52 -22.88 18.24 4.37
C SER A 52 -22.69 17.00 5.25
N GLU A 53 -23.75 16.56 5.91
CA GLU A 53 -23.76 15.33 6.71
C GLU A 53 -23.39 14.11 5.88
N ALA A 54 -23.75 14.06 4.59
CA ALA A 54 -23.34 12.97 3.70
C ALA A 54 -21.81 12.85 3.59
N ARG A 55 -21.08 13.97 3.68
CA ARG A 55 -19.62 13.98 3.73
C ARG A 55 -19.10 13.65 5.13
N ILE A 56 -19.64 14.28 6.17
CA ILE A 56 -19.20 14.11 7.57
C ILE A 56 -19.34 12.65 8.02
N TRP A 57 -20.47 12.01 7.69
CA TRP A 57 -20.79 10.65 8.11
C TRP A 57 -20.25 9.58 7.17
N ARG A 58 -19.55 9.95 6.09
CA ARG A 58 -19.03 9.00 5.10
C ARG A 58 -18.05 8.00 5.72
N ARG A 59 -17.20 8.47 6.64
CA ARG A 59 -16.17 7.68 7.33
C ARG A 59 -16.38 7.83 8.84
N LEU A 60 -16.68 6.73 9.51
CA LEU A 60 -16.65 6.68 10.97
C LEU A 60 -15.27 6.21 11.39
N ARG A 61 -14.57 7.06 12.14
CA ARG A 61 -13.21 6.81 12.57
C ARG A 61 -13.11 6.79 14.09
N ILE A 62 -12.39 5.80 14.62
CA ILE A 62 -11.91 5.75 15.99
C ILE A 62 -10.40 5.54 15.92
N THR A 63 -9.64 6.47 16.48
CA THR A 63 -8.18 6.37 16.60
C THR A 63 -7.75 6.16 18.05
N ASP A 64 -6.50 5.77 18.21
CA ASP A 64 -5.79 5.74 19.48
C ASP A 64 -5.94 7.05 20.28
N LYS A 65 -5.87 8.18 19.58
CA LYS A 65 -6.03 9.51 20.19
C LYS A 65 -7.44 9.72 20.72
N ASP A 66 -8.47 9.33 19.96
CA ASP A 66 -9.88 9.49 20.36
C ASP A 66 -10.20 8.69 21.63
N ILE A 67 -9.66 7.48 21.73
CA ILE A 67 -9.84 6.60 22.90
C ILE A 67 -9.11 7.18 24.11
N LEU A 68 -7.88 7.67 23.93
CA LEU A 68 -7.11 8.30 25.01
C LEU A 68 -7.81 9.58 25.49
N ASP A 69 -8.22 10.45 24.58
CA ASP A 69 -8.93 11.69 24.91
C ASP A 69 -10.23 11.41 25.67
N ASP A 70 -11.00 10.38 25.27
CA ASP A 70 -12.20 9.96 26.00
C ASP A 70 -11.88 9.35 27.38
N CYS A 71 -10.76 8.63 27.51
CA CYS A 71 -10.29 8.11 28.79
C CYS A 71 -9.89 9.24 29.76
N TYR A 72 -9.24 10.31 29.28
CA TYR A 72 -8.77 11.42 30.10
C TYR A 72 -9.81 12.53 30.30
N SER A 73 -10.76 12.70 29.37
CA SER A 73 -11.79 13.74 29.43
C SER A 73 -13.03 13.32 30.22
N SER A 74 -13.21 12.02 30.46
CA SER A 74 -14.28 11.54 31.33
C SER A 74 -14.02 12.06 32.75
N PRO A 75 -14.86 12.95 33.30
CA PRO A 75 -14.67 13.39 34.67
C PRO A 75 -14.67 12.15 35.56
N ARG A 76 -13.63 12.00 36.39
CA ARG A 76 -13.69 11.12 37.54
C ARG A 76 -14.93 11.58 38.30
N SER A 77 -16.03 10.87 38.15
CA SER A 77 -17.23 11.18 38.90
C SER A 77 -16.86 10.89 40.35
N ASP A 78 -16.56 11.94 41.12
CA ASP A 78 -16.39 11.91 42.58
C ASP A 78 -17.67 11.48 43.32
N SER A 79 -18.62 10.85 42.62
CA SER A 79 -19.87 10.33 43.13
C SER A 79 -19.78 8.98 43.83
N ASP A 80 -18.58 8.40 44.01
CA ASP A 80 -18.37 7.16 44.76
C ASP A 80 -18.09 7.38 46.27
N SER A 81 -18.39 8.56 46.79
CA SER A 81 -18.32 8.85 48.24
C SER A 81 -19.69 9.04 48.86
N LYS A 82 -20.65 8.14 48.59
CA LYS A 82 -21.78 7.90 49.50
C LYS A 82 -22.03 6.41 49.67
N GLU A 83 -21.54 5.96 50.82
CA GLU A 83 -21.86 4.76 51.58
C GLU A 83 -23.17 4.06 51.21
N GLY A 84 -23.05 2.75 50.95
CA GLY A 84 -24.06 1.77 51.33
C GLY A 84 -24.70 0.99 50.17
N ASP A 85 -24.00 -0.02 49.64
CA ASP A 85 -24.43 -1.42 49.68
C ASP A 85 -23.43 -2.32 48.90
N LYS A 86 -22.89 -3.31 49.63
CA LYS A 86 -22.52 -4.68 49.22
C LYS A 86 -21.95 -4.94 47.82
N ASP A 87 -20.69 -5.38 47.82
CA ASP A 87 -20.19 -6.58 47.10
C ASP A 87 -20.78 -6.85 45.70
N GLN A 88 -20.73 -5.86 44.82
CA GLN A 88 -20.54 -6.15 43.41
C GLN A 88 -19.12 -5.73 43.07
N HIS A 89 -18.29 -6.71 42.70
CA HIS A 89 -17.09 -6.46 41.93
C HIS A 89 -17.50 -5.59 40.74
N ASP A 90 -17.29 -4.28 40.81
CA ASP A 90 -17.48 -3.41 39.66
C ASP A 90 -16.40 -3.79 38.64
N GLU A 91 -16.79 -4.65 37.72
CA GLU A 91 -15.97 -5.18 36.63
C GLU A 91 -15.35 -4.03 35.84
N ASN A 92 -16.05 -2.88 35.73
CA ASN A 92 -15.50 -1.68 35.10
C ASN A 92 -14.40 -1.03 35.97
N ALA A 93 -14.56 -0.98 37.29
CA ALA A 93 -13.53 -0.48 38.19
C ALA A 93 -12.26 -1.35 38.17
N VAL A 94 -12.40 -2.65 37.91
CA VAL A 94 -11.26 -3.57 37.72
C VAL A 94 -10.59 -3.32 36.36
N LEU A 95 -11.37 -3.24 35.27
CA LEU A 95 -10.84 -3.00 33.92
C LEU A 95 -10.17 -1.62 33.78
N ARG A 96 -10.71 -0.58 34.41
CA ARG A 96 -10.12 0.77 34.42
C ARG A 96 -8.74 0.87 35.07
N ARG A 97 -8.35 -0.12 35.89
CA ARG A 97 -7.03 -0.13 36.54
C ARG A 97 -5.90 -0.51 35.58
N SER A 98 -6.23 -1.13 34.44
CA SER A 98 -5.28 -1.47 33.39
C SER A 98 -5.41 -0.48 32.22
N PRO A 99 -4.30 0.00 31.62
CA PRO A 99 -4.34 0.77 30.38
C PRO A 99 -5.12 0.07 29.26
N SER A 100 -4.94 -1.25 29.13
CA SER A 100 -5.64 -2.08 28.14
C SER A 100 -7.16 -2.17 28.41
N GLY A 101 -7.58 -2.18 29.68
CA GLY A 101 -9.01 -2.23 30.03
C GLY A 101 -9.70 -0.87 29.93
N ALA A 102 -8.99 0.21 30.28
CA ALA A 102 -9.46 1.57 30.01
C ALA A 102 -9.66 1.78 28.51
N TRP A 103 -8.74 1.28 27.68
CA TRP A 103 -8.83 1.33 26.23
C TRP A 103 -10.05 0.60 25.68
N ALA A 104 -10.24 -0.66 26.06
CA ALA A 104 -11.38 -1.46 25.62
C ALA A 104 -12.72 -0.79 25.96
N LEU A 105 -12.84 -0.25 27.20
CA LEU A 105 -14.01 0.51 27.62
C LEU A 105 -14.19 1.82 26.83
N GLY A 106 -13.11 2.52 26.52
CA GLY A 106 -13.14 3.72 25.67
C GLY A 106 -13.66 3.41 24.27
N SER A 107 -13.15 2.35 23.63
CA SER A 107 -13.64 1.87 22.33
C SER A 107 -15.15 1.54 22.39
N GLU A 108 -15.59 0.83 23.42
CA GLU A 108 -17.02 0.49 23.60
C GLU A 108 -17.89 1.74 23.75
N ARG A 109 -17.47 2.73 24.54
CA ARG A 109 -18.21 4.00 24.70
C ARG A 109 -18.35 4.75 23.37
N LEU A 110 -17.28 4.83 22.59
CA LEU A 110 -17.29 5.51 21.29
C LEU A 110 -18.19 4.79 20.27
N ILE A 111 -18.12 3.44 20.21
CA ILE A 111 -19.01 2.65 19.35
C ILE A 111 -20.48 2.85 19.76
N LYS A 112 -20.78 2.80 21.06
CA LYS A 112 -22.13 3.04 21.57
C LYS A 112 -22.62 4.43 21.19
N ARG A 113 -21.77 5.46 21.28
CA ARG A 113 -22.10 6.82 20.85
C ARG A 113 -22.43 6.89 19.36
N PHE A 114 -21.71 6.17 18.50
CA PHE A 114 -22.07 6.09 17.08
C PHE A 114 -23.43 5.41 16.87
N ILE A 115 -23.68 4.29 17.55
CA ILE A 115 -24.98 3.60 17.50
C ILE A 115 -26.11 4.55 17.92
N ASP A 116 -25.94 5.29 19.02
CA ASP A 116 -26.94 6.26 19.51
C ASP A 116 -27.21 7.38 18.49
N LEU A 117 -26.15 7.90 17.85
CA LEU A 117 -26.25 8.96 16.83
C LEU A 117 -26.91 8.47 15.53
N LEU A 118 -26.62 7.24 15.10
CA LEU A 118 -27.25 6.59 13.94
C LEU A 118 -28.68 6.12 14.22
N THR A 119 -29.01 5.87 15.50
CA THR A 119 -30.37 5.57 15.95
C THR A 119 -31.23 6.82 15.97
N THR A 120 -30.70 7.92 16.48
CA THR A 120 -31.39 9.21 16.58
C THR A 120 -31.67 9.84 15.21
N SER A 121 -30.82 9.58 14.21
CA SER A 121 -30.93 10.16 12.87
C SER A 121 -30.74 9.08 11.79
N PRO A 122 -31.79 8.30 11.46
CA PRO A 122 -31.67 7.11 10.61
C PRO A 122 -31.13 7.37 9.20
N TRP A 123 -31.33 8.56 8.63
CA TRP A 123 -30.81 8.89 7.29
C TRP A 123 -29.28 8.87 7.24
N ARG A 124 -28.59 9.08 8.37
CA ARG A 124 -27.13 9.07 8.44
C ARG A 124 -26.56 7.69 8.14
N ARG A 125 -27.30 6.62 8.43
CA ARG A 125 -26.92 5.23 8.12
C ARG A 125 -26.63 5.09 6.62
N GLY A 126 -27.46 5.71 5.78
CA GLY A 126 -27.32 5.69 4.33
C GLY A 126 -26.07 6.39 3.77
N TYR A 127 -25.32 7.11 4.61
CA TYR A 127 -24.11 7.81 4.21
C TYR A 127 -22.83 7.09 4.63
N VAL A 128 -22.90 6.17 5.61
CA VAL A 128 -21.70 5.50 6.13
C VAL A 128 -21.18 4.51 5.10
N LYS A 129 -19.95 4.78 4.61
CA LYS A 129 -19.26 3.96 3.61
C LYS A 129 -18.01 3.29 4.15
N ILE A 130 -17.36 3.90 5.14
CA ILE A 130 -16.08 3.46 5.66
C ILE A 130 -16.16 3.38 7.19
N LEU A 131 -15.77 2.24 7.76
CA LEU A 131 -15.47 2.10 9.19
C LEU A 131 -13.96 1.96 9.35
N ASP A 132 -13.34 2.85 10.12
CA ASP A 132 -11.89 2.87 10.36
C ASP A 132 -11.62 2.91 11.86
N LEU A 133 -11.34 1.74 12.44
CA LEU A 133 -11.37 1.53 13.88
C LEU A 133 -10.02 0.98 14.36
N GLU A 134 -9.31 1.81 15.12
CA GLU A 134 -8.18 1.39 15.95
C GLU A 134 -8.73 1.01 17.33
N MET A 135 -8.54 -0.25 17.74
CA MET A 135 -9.18 -0.80 18.93
C MET A 135 -8.26 -1.76 19.69
N HIS A 136 -8.70 -2.19 20.86
CA HIS A 136 -8.09 -3.30 21.56
C HIS A 136 -8.39 -4.64 20.84
N HIS A 137 -7.50 -5.64 20.93
CA HIS A 137 -7.67 -6.95 20.27
C HIS A 137 -8.89 -7.75 20.77
N ARG A 138 -9.38 -7.43 21.96
CA ARG A 138 -10.70 -7.83 22.46
C ARG A 138 -11.70 -6.75 22.06
N VAL A 139 -12.50 -7.02 21.02
CA VAL A 139 -13.41 -6.05 20.42
C VAL A 139 -14.76 -6.04 21.15
N PRO A 140 -15.41 -4.87 21.33
CA PRO A 140 -16.72 -4.80 21.95
C PRO A 140 -17.77 -5.56 21.14
N VAL A 141 -18.62 -6.36 21.80
CA VAL A 141 -19.65 -7.18 21.10
C VAL A 141 -20.65 -6.31 20.32
N ILE A 142 -20.91 -5.09 20.81
CA ILE A 142 -21.78 -4.10 20.16
C ILE A 142 -21.24 -3.61 18.80
N LEU A 143 -20.00 -3.93 18.44
CA LEU A 143 -19.47 -3.64 17.11
C LEU A 143 -20.29 -4.36 16.01
N ALA A 144 -20.76 -5.57 16.28
CA ALA A 144 -21.65 -6.29 15.36
C ALA A 144 -22.93 -5.50 15.06
N ASP A 145 -23.50 -4.86 16.08
CA ASP A 145 -24.71 -4.04 15.94
C ASP A 145 -24.44 -2.80 15.08
N LEU A 146 -23.30 -2.12 15.31
CA LEU A 146 -22.89 -0.98 14.48
C LEU A 146 -22.73 -1.37 13.01
N ILE A 147 -22.03 -2.48 12.74
CA ILE A 147 -21.82 -2.98 11.37
C ILE A 147 -23.16 -3.35 10.74
N GLY A 148 -24.03 -4.05 11.46
CA GLY A 148 -25.38 -4.40 11.01
C GLY A 148 -26.24 -3.18 10.66
N MET A 149 -26.12 -2.07 11.41
CA MET A 149 -26.86 -0.83 11.12
C MET A 149 -26.47 -0.14 9.81
N VAL A 150 -25.26 -0.39 9.30
CA VAL A 150 -24.72 0.24 8.09
C VAL A 150 -24.38 -0.77 6.98
N ALA A 151 -24.76 -2.03 7.15
CA ALA A 151 -24.41 -3.14 6.26
C ALA A 151 -24.73 -2.87 4.78
N ASP A 152 -25.86 -2.23 4.49
CA ASP A 152 -26.34 -1.94 3.13
C ASP A 152 -25.49 -0.90 2.39
N THR A 153 -24.76 -0.05 3.11
CA THR A 153 -23.99 1.05 2.53
C THR A 153 -22.50 0.91 2.72
N LEU A 154 -22.06 0.06 3.64
CA LEU A 154 -20.66 -0.14 3.99
C LEU A 154 -19.87 -0.73 2.81
N GLU A 155 -18.83 -0.03 2.39
CA GLU A 155 -17.95 -0.40 1.27
C GLU A 155 -16.56 -0.81 1.78
N GLU A 156 -16.13 -0.28 2.93
CA GLU A 156 -14.80 -0.50 3.47
C GLU A 156 -14.79 -0.63 4.99
N VAL A 157 -14.02 -1.61 5.49
CA VAL A 157 -13.75 -1.81 6.91
C VAL A 157 -12.25 -1.90 7.13
N ARG A 158 -11.75 -1.08 8.04
CA ARG A 158 -10.38 -1.09 8.54
C ARG A 158 -10.40 -1.34 10.04
N LEU A 159 -9.81 -2.45 10.48
CA LEU A 159 -9.72 -2.86 11.88
C LEU A 159 -8.24 -3.08 12.24
N VAL A 160 -7.71 -2.24 13.13
CA VAL A 160 -6.29 -2.26 13.52
C VAL A 160 -6.18 -2.41 15.03
N PHE A 161 -5.22 -3.21 15.51
CA PHE A 161 -5.04 -3.50 16.93
C PHE A 161 -3.62 -3.13 17.42
N PRO A 162 -3.40 -1.90 17.94
CA PRO A 162 -2.08 -1.41 18.32
C PRO A 162 -1.26 -2.35 19.21
N ALA A 163 0.01 -2.54 18.86
CA ALA A 163 0.99 -3.40 19.52
C ALA A 163 1.19 -3.14 21.02
N SER A 164 1.09 -1.86 21.42
CA SER A 164 1.46 -1.38 22.77
C SER A 164 0.52 -1.86 23.88
N LEU A 165 -0.59 -2.51 23.53
CA LEU A 165 -1.69 -2.82 24.44
C LEU A 165 -1.84 -4.33 24.77
N ASP A 166 -0.94 -5.17 24.26
CA ASP A 166 -1.07 -6.65 24.30
C ASP A 166 -0.80 -7.34 25.66
N SER A 167 -0.83 -6.62 26.78
CA SER A 167 -0.63 -7.27 28.09
C SER A 167 -1.77 -7.00 29.06
N LYS A 168 -2.43 -8.10 29.47
CA LYS A 168 -3.23 -8.30 30.71
C LYS A 168 -4.76 -8.42 30.60
N LEU A 169 -5.42 -8.13 29.48
CA LEU A 169 -6.86 -8.44 29.37
C LEU A 169 -7.17 -9.91 29.05
N SER A 170 -6.18 -10.66 28.55
CA SER A 170 -6.31 -12.06 28.15
C SER A 170 -6.71 -13.00 29.29
N ASN A 171 -6.43 -12.64 30.55
CA ASN A 171 -6.63 -13.53 31.71
C ASN A 171 -7.99 -13.37 32.42
N HIS A 172 -8.85 -12.46 31.97
CA HIS A 172 -10.17 -12.25 32.57
C HIS A 172 -11.29 -12.41 31.52
N PRO A 173 -12.21 -13.38 31.69
CA PRO A 173 -13.36 -13.49 30.81
C PRO A 173 -14.25 -12.27 31.00
N THR A 174 -14.35 -11.44 29.97
CA THR A 174 -15.19 -10.24 29.96
C THR A 174 -16.28 -10.44 28.89
N PRO A 175 -17.51 -10.81 29.26
CA PRO A 175 -18.55 -11.21 28.29
C PRO A 175 -18.97 -10.09 27.32
N ARG A 176 -18.57 -8.85 27.60
CA ARG A 176 -18.81 -7.66 26.75
C ARG A 176 -17.81 -7.51 25.61
N PHE A 177 -16.69 -8.22 25.67
CA PHE A 177 -15.65 -8.18 24.66
C PHE A 177 -15.39 -9.58 24.11
N ALA A 178 -15.28 -9.68 22.79
CA ALA A 178 -15.10 -10.94 22.08
C ALA A 178 -13.85 -10.90 21.20
N HIS A 179 -13.48 -12.04 20.62
CA HIS A 179 -12.51 -12.03 19.53
C HIS A 179 -13.18 -11.54 18.25
N ILE A 180 -12.39 -10.99 17.32
CA ILE A 180 -12.92 -10.50 16.06
C ILE A 180 -13.66 -11.58 15.27
N ILE A 181 -13.21 -12.84 15.39
CA ILE A 181 -13.87 -13.99 14.77
C ILE A 181 -15.32 -14.20 15.24
N ASP A 182 -15.63 -13.91 16.50
CA ASP A 182 -16.98 -14.03 17.04
C ASP A 182 -17.91 -12.96 16.43
N ILE A 183 -17.36 -11.77 16.16
CA ILE A 183 -18.08 -10.68 15.49
C ILE A 183 -18.32 -11.04 14.03
N LEU A 184 -17.29 -11.51 13.32
CA LEU A 184 -17.40 -11.95 11.93
C LEU A 184 -18.36 -13.13 11.78
N SER A 185 -18.37 -14.06 12.72
CA SER A 185 -19.28 -15.21 12.74
C SER A 185 -20.73 -14.74 12.75
N LYS A 186 -21.07 -13.77 13.61
CA LYS A 186 -22.42 -13.17 13.64
C LYS A 186 -22.78 -12.46 12.34
N LEU A 187 -21.81 -11.80 11.71
CA LEU A 187 -22.01 -11.13 10.42
C LEU A 187 -22.13 -12.11 9.26
N SER A 188 -21.60 -13.33 9.38
CA SER A 188 -21.72 -14.34 8.33
C SER A 188 -23.16 -14.87 8.14
N GLU A 189 -24.02 -14.73 9.16
CA GLU A 189 -25.46 -15.02 9.06
C GLU A 189 -26.20 -14.04 8.12
N GLN A 190 -25.68 -12.82 7.96
CA GLN A 190 -26.21 -11.79 7.06
C GLN A 190 -25.05 -11.16 6.26
N PRO A 191 -24.61 -11.80 5.16
CA PRO A 191 -23.42 -11.39 4.44
C PRO A 191 -23.46 -9.91 4.02
N LEU A 192 -22.34 -9.22 4.22
CA LEU A 192 -22.10 -7.84 3.85
C LEU A 192 -21.81 -7.75 2.35
N ILE A 193 -22.87 -7.88 1.53
CA ILE A 193 -22.79 -7.96 0.06
C ILE A 193 -22.12 -6.71 -0.55
N GLY A 194 -22.28 -5.54 0.07
CA GLY A 194 -21.70 -4.27 -0.37
C GLY A 194 -20.24 -4.05 0.04
N LEU A 195 -19.71 -4.86 0.96
CA LEU A 195 -18.35 -4.70 1.47
C LEU A 195 -17.33 -5.13 0.40
N ALA A 196 -16.54 -4.17 -0.07
CA ALA A 196 -15.58 -4.37 -1.15
C ALA A 196 -14.13 -4.41 -0.64
N ARG A 197 -13.80 -3.64 0.40
CA ARG A 197 -12.44 -3.51 0.90
C ARG A 197 -12.37 -3.85 2.39
N VAL A 198 -11.46 -4.74 2.76
CA VAL A 198 -11.19 -5.05 4.16
C VAL A 198 -9.71 -4.94 4.43
N HIS A 199 -9.37 -4.19 5.48
CA HIS A 199 -8.08 -4.20 6.14
C HIS A 199 -8.28 -4.70 7.57
N ILE A 200 -7.58 -5.76 7.95
CA ILE A 200 -7.74 -6.39 9.27
C ILE A 200 -6.40 -6.83 9.83
N ASP A 201 -6.16 -6.50 11.10
CA ASP A 201 -5.08 -7.07 11.89
C ASP A 201 -5.54 -8.38 12.56
N ILE A 202 -4.77 -9.47 12.43
CA ILE A 202 -5.13 -10.79 12.94
C ILE A 202 -4.04 -11.30 13.89
N LYS A 203 -4.38 -11.30 15.18
CA LYS A 203 -3.47 -11.75 16.26
C LYS A 203 -3.60 -13.23 16.63
N SER A 204 -4.75 -13.85 16.36
CA SER A 204 -5.02 -15.25 16.69
C SER A 204 -6.04 -15.85 15.73
N HIS A 205 -6.11 -17.19 15.69
CA HIS A 205 -7.08 -17.94 14.86
C HIS A 205 -7.07 -17.51 13.39
N PHE A 206 -5.88 -17.41 12.78
CA PHE A 206 -5.69 -16.88 11.42
C PHE A 206 -6.62 -17.56 10.40
N ASP A 207 -6.55 -18.89 10.30
CA ASP A 207 -7.29 -19.66 9.30
C ASP A 207 -8.81 -19.49 9.44
N GLU A 208 -9.31 -19.58 10.67
CA GLU A 208 -10.72 -19.49 11.00
C GLU A 208 -11.26 -18.06 10.80
N THR A 209 -10.44 -17.05 11.13
CA THR A 209 -10.77 -15.63 10.91
C THR A 209 -10.90 -15.32 9.42
N ILE A 210 -9.97 -15.80 8.59
CA ILE A 210 -10.03 -15.62 7.13
C ILE A 210 -11.26 -16.33 6.55
N ALA A 211 -11.49 -17.61 6.88
CA ALA A 211 -12.65 -18.35 6.38
C ALA A 211 -13.98 -17.66 6.74
N THR A 212 -14.10 -17.18 7.99
CA THR A 212 -15.29 -16.47 8.47
C THR A 212 -15.46 -15.12 7.80
N LEU A 213 -14.36 -14.37 7.60
CA LEU A 213 -14.37 -13.09 6.89
C LEU A 213 -14.86 -13.24 5.45
N LEU A 214 -14.35 -14.22 4.72
CA LEU A 214 -14.75 -14.46 3.33
C LEU A 214 -16.22 -14.88 3.22
N SER A 215 -16.74 -15.60 4.23
CA SER A 215 -18.15 -15.94 4.33
C SER A 215 -19.02 -14.71 4.62
N ALA A 216 -18.55 -13.82 5.50
CA ALA A 216 -19.24 -12.57 5.82
C ALA A 216 -19.16 -11.53 4.70
N ALA A 217 -18.14 -11.56 3.85
CA ALA A 217 -17.90 -10.56 2.81
C ALA A 217 -17.55 -11.22 1.44
N PRO A 218 -18.52 -11.89 0.79
CA PRO A 218 -18.26 -12.73 -0.38
C PRO A 218 -17.90 -11.94 -1.66
N ASN A 219 -18.13 -10.63 -1.69
CA ASN A 219 -17.91 -9.77 -2.85
C ASN A 219 -16.63 -8.92 -2.76
N LEU A 220 -15.71 -9.30 -1.88
CA LEU A 220 -14.48 -8.55 -1.62
C LEU A 220 -13.67 -8.31 -2.92
N THR A 221 -13.21 -7.09 -3.12
CA THR A 221 -12.30 -6.69 -4.19
C THR A 221 -10.87 -6.49 -3.70
N SER A 222 -10.69 -6.10 -2.43
CA SER A 222 -9.37 -5.90 -1.82
C SER A 222 -9.33 -6.44 -0.40
N LEU A 223 -8.37 -7.33 -0.13
CA LEU A 223 -8.09 -7.85 1.21
C LEU A 223 -6.68 -7.44 1.63
N SER A 224 -6.57 -6.78 2.78
CA SER A 224 -5.31 -6.45 3.42
C SER A 224 -5.29 -7.06 4.82
N ILE A 225 -4.28 -7.89 5.08
CA ILE A 225 -4.12 -8.61 6.33
C ILE A 225 -2.83 -8.13 6.97
N GLU A 226 -2.94 -7.56 8.17
CA GLU A 226 -1.81 -7.40 9.07
C GLU A 226 -1.78 -8.60 10.02
N ALA A 227 -0.61 -9.20 10.19
CA ALA A 227 -0.43 -10.34 11.09
C ALA A 227 0.63 -10.01 12.14
N GLN A 228 0.49 -8.86 12.78
CA GLN A 228 1.50 -8.35 13.72
C GLN A 228 1.54 -9.23 14.99
N HIS A 229 2.75 -9.52 15.50
CA HIS A 229 3.02 -9.94 16.88
C HIS A 229 2.82 -11.39 17.35
N PHE A 230 2.87 -12.40 16.47
CA PHE A 230 3.06 -13.79 16.93
C PHE A 230 4.37 -14.02 17.72
N PHE A 231 5.31 -13.06 17.72
CA PHE A 231 6.65 -13.19 18.29
C PHE A 231 6.89 -12.54 19.66
N ASN A 232 5.97 -11.70 20.16
CA ASN A 232 6.18 -11.04 21.46
C ASN A 232 5.76 -11.90 22.66
N ALA A 233 5.19 -13.07 22.41
CA ALA A 233 4.80 -13.97 23.48
C ALA A 233 5.88 -15.05 23.66
N HIS A 234 6.62 -14.93 24.76
CA HIS A 234 7.09 -16.09 25.54
C HIS A 234 5.93 -16.96 26.09
N GLU A 235 4.71 -16.81 25.56
CA GLU A 235 3.63 -17.74 25.82
C GLU A 235 3.87 -18.93 24.92
N GLU A 236 4.48 -19.94 25.56
CA GLU A 236 4.34 -21.36 25.32
C GLU A 236 3.92 -21.77 23.91
N HIS A 237 4.73 -22.66 23.34
CA HIS A 237 4.38 -23.61 22.30
C HIS A 237 3.00 -24.29 22.50
N GLN A 238 1.91 -23.54 22.40
CA GLN A 238 0.65 -24.08 21.95
C GLN A 238 0.93 -24.41 20.50
N GLU A 239 1.20 -25.69 20.26
CA GLU A 239 0.90 -26.32 18.99
C GLU A 239 -0.42 -25.72 18.53
N ILE A 240 -0.36 -24.77 17.59
CA ILE A 240 -1.52 -24.36 16.83
C ILE A 240 -1.86 -25.66 16.11
N ALA A 241 -2.75 -26.44 16.73
CA ALA A 241 -3.33 -27.60 16.10
C ALA A 241 -3.92 -27.05 14.81
N VAL A 242 -3.23 -27.30 13.69
CA VAL A 242 -3.62 -26.89 12.35
C VAL A 242 -4.93 -27.60 12.06
N GLN A 243 -6.03 -27.02 12.54
CA GLN A 243 -7.35 -27.49 12.22
C GLN A 243 -7.60 -27.13 10.76
N PRO A 244 -8.07 -28.06 9.92
CA PRO A 244 -8.10 -27.91 8.48
C PRO A 244 -9.28 -27.03 8.03
N HIS A 245 -9.29 -25.75 8.41
CA HIS A 245 -10.27 -24.77 7.91
C HIS A 245 -10.02 -24.39 6.44
N TYR A 246 -8.88 -24.80 5.85
CA TYR A 246 -8.60 -24.63 4.42
C TYR A 246 -9.65 -25.26 3.51
N ARG A 247 -10.37 -26.30 3.96
CA ARG A 247 -11.48 -26.88 3.16
C ARG A 247 -12.60 -25.88 2.93
N GLN A 248 -12.93 -25.06 3.93
CA GLN A 248 -13.99 -24.07 3.81
C GLN A 248 -13.61 -22.96 2.82
N ILE A 249 -12.35 -22.52 2.83
CA ILE A 249 -11.87 -21.52 1.86
C ILE A 249 -11.90 -22.07 0.44
N SER A 250 -11.50 -23.34 0.24
CA SER A 250 -11.49 -23.96 -1.10
C SER A 250 -12.88 -24.10 -1.74
N GLU A 251 -13.94 -24.00 -0.95
CA GLU A 251 -15.33 -24.03 -1.42
C GLU A 251 -15.83 -22.64 -1.86
N ILE A 252 -15.13 -21.56 -1.48
CA ILE A 252 -15.50 -20.18 -1.78
C ILE A 252 -14.71 -19.71 -3.00
N VAL A 253 -15.41 -19.32 -4.07
CA VAL A 253 -14.76 -18.73 -5.25
C VAL A 253 -14.80 -17.21 -5.19
N LEU A 254 -13.62 -16.58 -5.08
CA LEU A 254 -13.44 -15.15 -4.88
C LEU A 254 -13.27 -14.42 -6.22
N HIS A 255 -14.31 -14.44 -7.05
CA HIS A 255 -14.27 -13.87 -8.40
C HIS A 255 -14.02 -12.37 -8.47
N LYS A 256 -14.31 -11.63 -7.41
CA LYS A 256 -14.13 -10.17 -7.37
C LYS A 256 -12.80 -9.74 -6.75
N LEU A 257 -12.11 -10.65 -6.06
CA LEU A 257 -10.88 -10.30 -5.37
C LEU A 257 -9.77 -10.04 -6.40
N ASP A 258 -9.35 -8.79 -6.43
CA ASP A 258 -8.36 -8.25 -7.37
C ASP A 258 -7.04 -7.94 -6.65
N ARG A 259 -7.13 -7.54 -5.38
CA ARG A 259 -5.98 -7.11 -4.57
C ARG A 259 -5.86 -7.89 -3.27
N LEU A 260 -4.67 -8.44 -3.02
CA LEU A 260 -4.31 -9.13 -1.78
C LEU A 260 -3.01 -8.53 -1.22
N ILE A 261 -3.05 -8.07 0.03
CA ILE A 261 -1.89 -7.52 0.73
C ILE A 261 -1.75 -8.27 2.05
N ILE A 262 -0.55 -8.78 2.32
CA ILE A 262 -0.22 -9.50 3.55
C ILE A 262 1.02 -8.83 4.12
N SER A 263 0.94 -8.20 5.29
CA SER A 263 2.07 -7.44 5.85
C SER A 263 3.23 -8.36 6.25
N GLU A 264 2.92 -9.53 6.79
CA GLU A 264 3.89 -10.48 7.35
C GLU A 264 3.49 -11.91 7.00
N CYS A 265 4.33 -12.60 6.20
CA CYS A 265 4.12 -14.01 5.89
C CYS A 265 4.88 -14.91 6.87
N TYR A 266 4.13 -15.69 7.65
CA TYR A 266 4.65 -16.69 8.58
C TYR A 266 4.40 -18.11 7.99
N PRO A 267 5.38 -19.05 8.02
CA PRO A 267 5.24 -20.34 7.35
C PRO A 267 3.98 -21.15 7.70
N PRO A 268 3.48 -21.16 8.95
CA PRO A 268 2.19 -21.79 9.27
C PRO A 268 0.97 -21.22 8.54
N PHE A 269 1.00 -19.97 8.05
CA PHE A 269 -0.12 -19.38 7.31
C PHE A 269 -0.10 -19.72 5.82
N THR A 270 1.03 -20.21 5.30
CA THR A 270 1.17 -20.45 3.85
C THR A 270 0.14 -21.41 3.27
N PRO A 271 -0.35 -22.47 3.96
CA PRO A 271 -1.40 -23.32 3.40
C PRO A 271 -2.70 -22.56 3.17
N THR A 272 -3.14 -21.75 4.14
CA THR A 272 -4.35 -20.94 4.06
C THR A 272 -4.25 -19.86 2.99
N LEU A 273 -3.10 -19.19 2.92
CA LEU A 273 -2.81 -18.20 1.89
C LEU A 273 -2.74 -18.81 0.49
N THR A 274 -2.18 -20.01 0.36
CA THR A 274 -2.17 -20.77 -0.91
C THR A 274 -3.60 -21.03 -1.38
N THR A 275 -4.46 -21.58 -0.50
CA THR A 275 -5.86 -21.84 -0.84
C THR A 275 -6.61 -20.55 -1.20
N LEU A 276 -6.35 -19.45 -0.48
CA LEU A 276 -6.93 -18.14 -0.78
C LEU A 276 -6.55 -17.65 -2.19
N ILE A 277 -5.27 -17.76 -2.55
CA ILE A 277 -4.75 -17.39 -3.88
C ILE A 277 -5.36 -18.28 -4.97
N GLU A 278 -5.42 -19.59 -4.76
CA GLU A 278 -6.02 -20.53 -5.71
C GLU A 278 -7.53 -20.28 -5.91
N SER A 279 -8.21 -19.78 -4.87
CA SER A 279 -9.64 -19.45 -4.89
C SER A 279 -9.96 -18.10 -5.54
N ALA A 280 -8.94 -17.28 -5.84
CA ALA A 280 -9.06 -15.92 -6.35
C ALA A 280 -8.42 -15.75 -7.74
N PRO A 281 -9.04 -16.28 -8.81
CA PRO A 281 -8.44 -16.34 -10.15
C PRO A 281 -8.23 -14.97 -10.83
N ASN A 282 -8.88 -13.92 -10.31
CA ASN A 282 -8.83 -12.57 -10.87
C ASN A 282 -7.85 -11.64 -10.15
N LEU A 283 -7.04 -12.15 -9.23
CA LEU A 283 -5.99 -11.37 -8.56
C LEU A 283 -5.07 -10.72 -9.60
N SER A 284 -4.98 -9.39 -9.55
CA SER A 284 -4.05 -8.60 -10.35
C SER A 284 -2.93 -7.96 -9.54
N HIS A 285 -3.13 -7.82 -8.23
CA HIS A 285 -2.17 -7.22 -7.31
C HIS A 285 -1.98 -8.11 -6.09
N VAL A 286 -0.73 -8.55 -5.86
CA VAL A 286 -0.35 -9.30 -4.66
C VAL A 286 0.86 -8.67 -4.00
N GLU A 287 0.75 -8.39 -2.71
CA GLU A 287 1.85 -7.97 -1.84
C GLU A 287 2.00 -8.97 -0.69
N ILE A 288 3.20 -9.53 -0.56
CA ILE A 288 3.59 -10.40 0.54
C ILE A 288 4.81 -9.77 1.22
N GLY A 289 4.51 -9.04 2.29
CA GLY A 289 5.47 -8.40 3.15
C GLY A 289 6.19 -9.38 4.07
N HIS A 290 7.15 -8.82 4.82
CA HIS A 290 8.17 -9.62 5.47
C HIS A 290 8.63 -9.02 6.79
N TRP A 291 8.62 -9.87 7.82
CA TRP A 291 9.29 -9.64 9.09
C TRP A 291 10.27 -10.79 9.34
N ALA A 292 11.52 -10.48 9.71
CA ALA A 292 12.51 -11.41 10.27
C ALA A 292 12.95 -12.65 9.44
N ARG A 293 13.04 -12.59 8.11
CA ARG A 293 13.61 -13.69 7.26
C ARG A 293 12.89 -15.04 7.37
N MET A 294 11.62 -15.04 7.77
CA MET A 294 10.91 -16.28 8.12
C MET A 294 10.36 -17.07 6.93
N TRP A 295 9.91 -16.40 5.87
CA TRP A 295 9.44 -17.06 4.67
C TRP A 295 10.55 -17.09 3.61
N THR A 296 11.19 -18.25 3.47
CA THR A 296 12.27 -18.56 2.51
C THR A 296 11.83 -19.72 1.62
N PRO A 297 10.88 -19.49 0.69
CA PRO A 297 10.35 -20.55 -0.16
C PRO A 297 11.42 -21.09 -1.11
N ASP A 298 11.32 -22.37 -1.47
CA ASP A 298 12.06 -22.93 -2.61
C ASP A 298 11.20 -22.89 -3.89
N SER A 299 11.74 -23.36 -5.01
CA SER A 299 11.02 -23.40 -6.30
C SER A 299 9.83 -24.36 -6.33
N LYS A 300 9.62 -25.17 -5.29
CA LYS A 300 8.52 -26.12 -5.16
C LYS A 300 7.45 -25.64 -4.17
N GLU A 301 7.64 -24.46 -3.58
CA GLU A 301 6.75 -23.96 -2.56
C GLU A 301 5.33 -23.72 -3.14
N PRO A 302 4.27 -24.28 -2.52
CA PRO A 302 2.92 -24.27 -3.09
C PRO A 302 2.35 -22.87 -3.35
N MET A 303 2.57 -21.91 -2.43
CA MET A 303 2.06 -20.55 -2.56
C MET A 303 2.69 -19.85 -3.76
N LEU A 304 4.00 -20.00 -3.96
CA LEU A 304 4.72 -19.44 -5.11
C LEU A 304 4.25 -20.06 -6.44
N ILE A 305 3.99 -21.37 -6.46
CA ILE A 305 3.42 -22.06 -7.62
C ILE A 305 1.99 -21.58 -7.90
N ALA A 306 1.18 -21.33 -6.86
CA ALA A 306 -0.17 -20.79 -7.03
C ALA A 306 -0.14 -19.38 -7.63
N LEU A 307 0.74 -18.51 -7.14
CA LEU A 307 0.95 -17.17 -7.69
C LEU A 307 1.39 -17.21 -9.16
N SER A 308 2.29 -18.12 -9.52
CA SER A 308 2.77 -18.26 -10.90
C SER A 308 1.70 -18.76 -11.88
N ARG A 309 0.54 -19.21 -11.40
CA ARG A 309 -0.59 -19.63 -12.26
C ARG A 309 -1.60 -18.52 -12.52
N LEU A 310 -1.50 -17.39 -11.81
CA LEU A 310 -2.42 -16.27 -11.93
C LEU A 310 -2.19 -15.51 -13.24
N LYS A 311 -3.10 -15.67 -14.19
CA LYS A 311 -3.02 -15.04 -15.52
C LYS A 311 -3.21 -13.53 -15.51
N ASN A 312 -3.81 -12.99 -14.45
CA ASN A 312 -4.13 -11.57 -14.31
C ASN A 312 -3.13 -10.83 -13.39
N LEU A 313 -2.18 -11.52 -12.77
CA LEU A 313 -1.25 -10.95 -11.79
C LEU A 313 -0.27 -9.99 -12.47
N ARG A 314 -0.56 -8.68 -12.40
CA ARG A 314 0.25 -7.61 -12.99
C ARG A 314 1.24 -7.00 -12.03
N VAL A 315 0.85 -6.83 -10.76
CA VAL A 315 1.65 -6.20 -9.72
C VAL A 315 2.00 -7.23 -8.65
N LEU A 316 3.29 -7.43 -8.43
CA LEU A 316 3.80 -8.37 -7.44
C LEU A 316 4.79 -7.67 -6.52
N ARG A 317 4.59 -7.78 -5.21
CA ARG A 317 5.52 -7.27 -4.20
C ARG A 317 5.94 -8.38 -3.25
N LEU A 318 7.24 -8.62 -3.17
CA LEU A 318 7.85 -9.74 -2.44
C LEU A 318 9.11 -9.27 -1.67
N ASN A 319 9.71 -10.17 -0.90
CA ASN A 319 11.04 -9.99 -0.32
C ASN A 319 12.12 -10.72 -1.15
N SER A 320 13.36 -10.23 -1.06
CA SER A 320 14.57 -10.89 -1.57
C SER A 320 14.76 -12.35 -1.21
N THR A 321 14.22 -12.85 -0.08
CA THR A 321 14.29 -14.29 0.27
C THR A 321 13.64 -15.20 -0.77
N VAL A 322 12.74 -14.66 -1.60
CA VAL A 322 12.03 -15.38 -2.66
C VAL A 322 12.75 -15.28 -4.01
N PHE A 323 13.80 -14.48 -4.14
CA PHE A 323 14.43 -14.13 -5.43
C PHE A 323 14.87 -15.36 -6.22
N ASP A 324 15.60 -16.28 -5.59
CA ASP A 324 16.10 -17.48 -6.27
C ASP A 324 14.96 -18.40 -6.68
N ALA A 325 13.95 -18.56 -5.83
CA ALA A 325 12.76 -19.34 -6.16
C ALA A 325 11.99 -18.71 -7.33
N LEU A 326 11.82 -17.39 -7.32
CA LEU A 326 11.15 -16.64 -8.38
C LEU A 326 11.86 -16.81 -9.73
N CYS A 327 13.20 -16.79 -9.75
CA CYS A 327 13.99 -16.99 -10.97
C CYS A 327 13.86 -18.41 -11.55
N ASN A 328 13.52 -19.39 -10.72
CA ASN A 328 13.43 -20.81 -11.10
C ASN A 328 11.99 -21.26 -11.42
N VAL A 329 10.97 -20.55 -10.90
CA VAL A 329 9.55 -20.88 -11.13
C VAL A 329 9.06 -20.25 -12.43
N LYS A 330 8.47 -21.08 -13.30
CA LYS A 330 7.80 -20.63 -14.53
C LYS A 330 6.35 -20.20 -14.24
N GLY A 331 5.78 -19.33 -15.09
CA GLY A 331 4.37 -18.92 -15.02
C GLY A 331 4.11 -17.45 -14.71
N PHE A 332 5.14 -16.69 -14.31
CA PHE A 332 5.02 -15.26 -14.03
C PHE A 332 4.97 -14.38 -15.30
N GLU A 333 4.42 -14.88 -16.41
CA GLU A 333 4.35 -14.11 -17.65
C GLU A 333 3.37 -12.93 -17.55
N ALA A 334 2.43 -12.93 -16.61
CA ALA A 334 1.49 -11.81 -16.43
C ALA A 334 2.10 -10.59 -15.71
N VAL A 335 3.23 -10.77 -15.01
CA VAL A 335 3.79 -9.74 -14.12
C VAL A 335 4.43 -8.62 -14.94
N GLU A 336 3.91 -7.41 -14.77
CA GLU A 336 4.39 -6.18 -15.42
C GLU A 336 5.14 -5.28 -14.44
N GLU A 337 4.80 -5.33 -13.15
CA GLU A 337 5.42 -4.54 -12.10
C GLU A 337 5.84 -5.44 -10.94
N LEU A 338 7.14 -5.40 -10.60
CA LEU A 338 7.70 -6.12 -9.46
C LEU A 338 8.27 -5.12 -8.46
N SER A 339 7.96 -5.30 -7.19
CA SER A 339 8.65 -4.62 -6.09
C SER A 339 9.30 -5.66 -5.21
N MET A 340 10.59 -5.52 -4.93
CA MET A 340 11.31 -6.39 -4.01
C MET A 340 11.89 -5.59 -2.86
N VAL A 341 11.57 -6.02 -1.64
CA VAL A 341 12.23 -5.55 -0.42
C VAL A 341 13.46 -6.41 -0.20
N TRP A 342 14.63 -5.83 -0.40
CA TRP A 342 15.92 -6.49 -0.30
C TRP A 342 16.53 -6.34 1.07
N ASP A 343 16.90 -7.48 1.64
CA ASP A 343 17.92 -7.54 2.67
C ASP A 343 19.29 -7.21 2.07
N PHE A 344 20.04 -6.30 2.71
CA PHE A 344 21.31 -5.83 2.16
C PHE A 344 22.33 -6.96 1.96
N ASP A 345 22.41 -7.91 2.91
CA ASP A 345 23.31 -9.07 2.79
C ASP A 345 22.94 -9.97 1.61
N ILE A 346 21.63 -10.23 1.43
CA ILE A 346 21.11 -11.08 0.35
C ILE A 346 21.33 -10.42 -1.01
N LEU A 347 21.18 -9.10 -1.07
CA LEU A 347 21.48 -8.35 -2.28
C LEU A 347 22.95 -8.48 -2.67
N LEU A 348 23.87 -8.30 -1.71
CA LEU A 348 25.30 -8.44 -1.96
C LEU A 348 25.70 -9.89 -2.32
N SER A 349 25.09 -10.90 -1.70
CA SER A 349 25.37 -12.30 -2.04
C SER A 349 24.83 -12.64 -3.42
N SER A 350 23.59 -12.26 -3.73
CA SER A 350 22.96 -12.46 -5.05
C SER A 350 23.78 -11.84 -6.18
N GLN A 351 24.35 -10.65 -5.94
CA GLN A 351 25.28 -10.02 -6.89
C GLN A 351 26.54 -10.85 -7.14
N ARG A 352 27.12 -11.46 -6.10
CA ARG A 352 28.33 -12.28 -6.21
C ARG A 352 28.07 -13.65 -6.84
N GLU A 353 26.93 -14.25 -6.54
CA GLU A 353 26.61 -15.63 -6.91
C GLU A 353 25.93 -15.74 -8.27
N HIS A 354 25.02 -14.82 -8.58
CA HIS A 354 24.19 -14.87 -9.79
C HIS A 354 24.52 -13.78 -10.81
N GLY A 355 25.24 -12.72 -10.40
CA GLY A 355 25.58 -11.61 -11.28
C GLY A 355 24.37 -10.83 -11.81
N SER A 356 23.19 -11.01 -11.20
CA SER A 356 21.96 -10.30 -11.52
C SER A 356 21.11 -10.11 -10.27
N VAL A 357 20.51 -8.92 -10.16
CA VAL A 357 19.50 -8.58 -9.14
C VAL A 357 18.12 -8.33 -9.76
N VAL A 358 18.00 -8.58 -11.07
CA VAL A 358 16.77 -8.46 -11.86
C VAL A 358 16.31 -9.87 -12.21
N PRO A 359 15.10 -10.28 -11.79
CA PRO A 359 14.60 -11.61 -12.13
C PRO A 359 14.19 -11.67 -13.61
N PRO A 360 14.37 -12.80 -14.30
CA PRO A 360 14.13 -12.95 -15.73
C PRO A 360 12.63 -13.10 -16.06
N LEU A 361 11.85 -12.08 -15.73
CA LEU A 361 10.40 -12.03 -15.95
C LEU A 361 10.09 -11.42 -17.33
N PRO A 362 9.49 -12.16 -18.28
CA PRO A 362 9.48 -11.77 -19.69
C PRO A 362 8.71 -10.47 -19.99
N ASN A 363 7.65 -10.18 -19.21
CA ASN A 363 6.79 -9.01 -19.39
C ASN A 363 7.02 -7.91 -18.36
N LEU A 364 8.04 -8.06 -17.49
CA LEU A 364 8.35 -7.07 -16.47
C LEU A 364 8.77 -5.74 -17.10
N ARG A 365 8.03 -4.67 -16.79
CA ARG A 365 8.24 -3.31 -17.29
C ARG A 365 8.84 -2.39 -16.24
N LYS A 366 8.41 -2.53 -15.00
CA LYS A 366 8.86 -1.72 -13.87
C LYS A 366 9.36 -2.62 -12.75
N TYR A 367 10.53 -2.32 -12.23
CA TYR A 367 11.10 -3.02 -11.10
C TYR A 367 11.47 -2.04 -10.00
N GLN A 368 11.03 -2.28 -8.77
CA GLN A 368 11.37 -1.46 -7.61
C GLN A 368 12.24 -2.26 -6.66
N ILE A 369 13.43 -1.74 -6.34
CA ILE A 369 14.36 -2.33 -5.38
C ILE A 369 14.32 -1.48 -4.12
N GLU A 370 13.57 -1.94 -3.12
CA GLU A 370 13.58 -1.34 -1.80
C GLU A 370 14.61 -2.04 -0.94
N LEU A 371 15.14 -1.35 0.07
CA LEU A 371 16.09 -1.95 0.99
C LEU A 371 15.52 -1.94 2.40
N SER A 372 15.61 -3.08 3.07
CA SER A 372 15.18 -3.24 4.46
C SER A 372 16.06 -2.40 5.40
N LEU A 373 15.43 -1.46 6.12
CA LEU A 373 16.07 -0.61 7.11
C LEU A 373 16.71 -1.40 8.26
N ASP A 374 16.10 -2.51 8.65
CA ASP A 374 16.58 -3.36 9.74
C ASP A 374 17.88 -4.06 9.35
N SER A 375 17.99 -4.50 8.10
CA SER A 375 19.21 -5.13 7.57
C SER A 375 20.39 -4.16 7.50
N TRP A 376 20.13 -2.90 7.12
CA TRP A 376 21.16 -1.87 6.98
C TRP A 376 21.78 -1.45 8.31
N ARG A 377 20.96 -1.34 9.38
CA ARG A 377 21.45 -0.93 10.71
C ARG A 377 22.33 -1.98 11.38
N MET A 378 22.17 -3.25 11.02
CA MET A 378 22.92 -4.36 11.61
C MET A 378 24.27 -4.62 10.94
N SER A 379 24.49 -4.14 9.70
CA SER A 379 25.80 -4.24 9.05
C SER A 379 26.77 -3.21 9.65
N ALA A 380 27.46 -3.58 10.73
CA ALA A 380 28.37 -2.75 11.52
C ALA A 380 29.66 -2.27 10.78
N GLN A 381 29.71 -2.29 9.45
CA GLN A 381 30.94 -2.09 8.66
C GLN A 381 30.91 -0.88 7.70
N MET A 382 29.92 0.00 7.77
CA MET A 382 29.61 0.92 6.66
C MET A 382 30.28 2.30 6.70
N GLU A 383 31.42 2.48 7.37
CA GLU A 383 32.12 3.77 7.35
C GLU A 383 32.83 4.06 6.01
N THR A 384 33.01 3.07 5.13
CA THR A 384 33.78 3.22 3.87
C THR A 384 33.02 2.90 2.58
N ALA A 385 31.76 2.47 2.67
CA ALA A 385 30.96 2.09 1.50
C ALA A 385 30.14 3.29 0.98
N PRO A 386 29.97 3.43 -0.36
CA PRO A 386 29.00 4.39 -0.90
C PRO A 386 27.60 4.12 -0.35
N PRO A 387 26.73 5.14 -0.27
CA PRO A 387 25.37 4.95 0.22
C PRO A 387 24.64 3.90 -0.63
N PRO A 388 23.69 3.18 -0.02
CA PRO A 388 23.10 1.98 -0.61
C PRO A 388 22.48 2.21 -2.01
N PRO A 389 21.71 3.29 -2.27
CA PRO A 389 21.17 3.55 -3.61
C PRO A 389 22.25 3.77 -4.67
N GLU A 390 23.37 4.41 -4.31
CA GLU A 390 24.50 4.62 -5.23
C GLU A 390 25.21 3.29 -5.53
N ALA A 391 25.46 2.46 -4.50
CA ALA A 391 26.06 1.14 -4.68
C ALA A 391 25.22 0.26 -5.62
N ILE A 392 23.90 0.24 -5.43
CA ILE A 392 22.98 -0.54 -6.29
C ILE A 392 22.96 0.02 -7.70
N SER A 393 22.86 1.35 -7.85
CA SER A 393 22.87 1.99 -9.17
C SER A 393 24.12 1.62 -9.93
N LEU A 394 25.30 1.71 -9.31
CA LEU A 394 26.57 1.34 -9.93
C LEU A 394 26.59 -0.13 -10.34
N THR A 395 26.07 -1.05 -9.52
CA THR A 395 25.97 -2.47 -9.90
C THR A 395 25.02 -2.68 -11.07
N LEU A 396 23.82 -2.08 -11.03
CA LEU A 396 22.85 -2.15 -12.12
C LEU A 396 23.42 -1.59 -13.42
N ILE A 397 24.24 -0.55 -13.36
CA ILE A 397 24.89 0.05 -14.53
C ILE A 397 25.99 -0.87 -15.05
N ALA A 398 26.88 -1.36 -14.17
CA ALA A 398 28.00 -2.21 -14.55
C ALA A 398 27.54 -3.50 -15.25
N GLN A 399 26.42 -4.07 -14.80
CA GLN A 399 25.83 -5.30 -15.34
C GLN A 399 24.63 -5.02 -16.27
N GLY A 400 24.34 -3.75 -16.54
CA GLY A 400 23.03 -3.30 -17.00
C GLY A 400 22.59 -3.90 -18.31
N ALA A 401 23.45 -3.94 -19.32
CA ALA A 401 23.09 -4.53 -20.61
C ALA A 401 22.67 -6.00 -20.47
N LEU A 402 23.39 -6.80 -19.68
CA LEU A 402 23.07 -8.22 -19.51
C LEU A 402 21.73 -8.40 -18.78
N GLN A 403 21.52 -7.67 -17.68
CA GLN A 403 20.28 -7.75 -16.90
C GLN A 403 19.05 -7.28 -17.69
N VAL A 404 19.22 -6.19 -18.45
CA VAL A 404 18.18 -5.57 -19.28
C VAL A 404 17.88 -6.39 -20.54
N LEU A 405 18.85 -7.13 -21.07
CA LEU A 405 18.64 -8.09 -22.17
C LEU A 405 17.88 -9.33 -21.72
N GLN A 406 18.11 -9.81 -20.49
CA GLN A 406 17.37 -10.93 -19.92
C GLN A 406 15.90 -10.61 -19.63
N THR A 407 15.57 -9.31 -19.51
CA THR A 407 14.23 -8.81 -19.21
C THR A 407 13.81 -7.81 -20.29
N PRO A 408 13.37 -8.28 -21.47
CA PRO A 408 13.30 -7.45 -22.68
C PRO A 408 12.27 -6.32 -22.62
N GLN A 409 11.27 -6.43 -21.73
CA GLN A 409 10.24 -5.40 -21.54
C GLN A 409 10.62 -4.38 -20.45
N LEU A 410 11.72 -4.59 -19.71
CA LEU A 410 12.09 -3.76 -18.57
C LEU A 410 12.50 -2.36 -19.06
N THR A 411 11.79 -1.35 -18.60
CA THR A 411 12.02 0.06 -18.99
C THR A 411 12.47 0.91 -17.81
N THR A 412 12.09 0.55 -16.59
CA THR A 412 12.36 1.36 -15.40
C THR A 412 12.74 0.48 -14.22
N ILE A 413 13.86 0.80 -13.58
CA ILE A 413 14.23 0.27 -12.26
C ILE A 413 14.22 1.45 -11.29
N HIS A 414 13.32 1.44 -10.31
CA HIS A 414 13.20 2.48 -9.30
C HIS A 414 13.96 2.09 -8.03
N LEU A 415 14.71 3.05 -7.49
CA LEU A 415 15.51 2.94 -6.27
C LEU A 415 15.02 4.02 -5.29
N PRO A 416 13.99 3.77 -4.48
CA PRO A 416 13.46 4.78 -3.59
C PRO A 416 14.54 5.28 -2.62
N SER A 417 14.60 6.60 -2.47
CA SER A 417 15.48 7.22 -1.49
C SER A 417 15.05 6.85 -0.07
N TYR A 418 15.99 6.48 0.79
CA TYR A 418 15.72 6.18 2.20
C TYR A 418 15.07 7.33 2.98
N ASP A 419 15.24 8.57 2.53
CA ASP A 419 14.58 9.72 3.14
C ASP A 419 13.05 9.71 2.93
N TYR A 420 12.56 9.07 1.86
CA TYR A 420 11.12 8.84 1.66
C TYR A 420 10.58 7.77 2.63
N LEU A 421 11.40 6.80 3.02
CA LEU A 421 11.01 5.76 3.99
C LEU A 421 11.04 6.25 5.45
N ARG A 422 11.68 7.40 5.74
CA ARG A 422 11.56 8.09 7.04
C ARG A 422 10.26 8.86 7.21
N TYR A 423 9.45 9.00 6.17
CA TYR A 423 8.06 9.44 6.32
C TYR A 423 7.24 8.29 6.88
N ASP A 424 7.36 8.07 8.19
CA ASP A 424 6.47 7.21 8.94
C ASP A 424 5.02 7.70 8.74
N PRO A 425 4.13 6.90 8.12
CA PRO A 425 2.72 7.23 7.97
C PRO A 425 2.02 7.48 9.31
N ARG A 426 2.59 7.00 10.43
CA ARG A 426 2.07 7.17 11.78
C ARG A 426 2.39 8.55 12.39
N ILE A 427 3.38 9.27 11.86
CA ILE A 427 3.86 10.54 12.43
C ILE A 427 3.17 11.76 11.81
N ASN A 428 2.65 11.67 10.58
CA ASN A 428 1.96 12.80 9.93
C ASN A 428 0.46 12.53 9.83
N THR A 429 -0.24 12.80 10.93
CA THR A 429 -1.71 12.62 11.05
C THR A 429 -2.53 13.77 10.46
N ASP A 430 -1.88 14.86 10.02
CA ASP A 430 -2.57 16.11 9.66
C ASP A 430 -2.48 16.52 8.17
N MET A 431 -1.79 15.75 7.32
CA MET A 431 -1.84 15.98 5.86
C MET A 431 -2.73 14.95 5.18
N ASP A 432 -3.99 15.35 5.00
CA ASP A 432 -5.02 14.79 4.12
C ASP A 432 -4.76 13.35 3.64
N ALA A 433 -5.11 12.40 4.50
CA ALA A 433 -5.25 10.99 4.14
C ALA A 433 -6.29 10.77 3.02
N ASP A 434 -7.14 11.75 2.71
CA ASP A 434 -8.14 11.71 1.65
C ASP A 434 -7.55 11.65 0.22
N HIS A 435 -6.24 11.85 0.04
CA HIS A 435 -5.56 11.67 -1.26
C HIS A 435 -4.70 10.40 -1.37
N ARG A 436 -4.65 9.56 -0.33
CA ARG A 436 -3.89 8.29 -0.37
C ARG A 436 -4.75 7.07 -0.73
N ASP A 437 -6.07 7.24 -0.83
CA ASP A 437 -7.03 6.15 -1.00
C ASP A 437 -7.30 5.74 -2.47
N GLN A 438 -6.55 6.22 -3.45
CA GLN A 438 -6.67 5.77 -4.85
C GLN A 438 -5.28 5.64 -5.51
N ASP A 439 -4.98 4.42 -5.97
CA ASP A 439 -3.88 4.08 -6.89
C ASP A 439 -2.43 4.21 -6.40
N GLY A 440 -2.03 3.25 -5.55
CA GLY A 440 -0.61 2.92 -5.31
C GLY A 440 0.17 4.00 -4.53
N LEU A 441 1.22 3.59 -3.85
CA LEU A 441 2.29 4.52 -3.52
C LEU A 441 2.76 5.07 -4.87
N GLY A 442 2.47 6.34 -5.19
CA GLY A 442 2.84 6.96 -6.46
C GLY A 442 4.35 6.91 -6.65
N ILE A 443 4.84 5.84 -7.27
CA ILE A 443 6.25 5.70 -7.64
C ILE A 443 6.55 6.87 -8.56
N PRO A 444 7.53 7.75 -8.21
CA PRO A 444 7.92 8.85 -9.07
C PRO A 444 8.15 8.32 -10.49
N THR A 445 7.47 8.93 -11.46
CA THR A 445 7.71 8.62 -12.87
C THR A 445 9.08 9.15 -13.27
N TYR A 446 9.67 8.65 -14.36
CA TYR A 446 11.03 9.02 -14.77
C TYR A 446 11.21 10.52 -15.07
N ASP A 447 10.12 11.24 -15.35
CA ASP A 447 10.07 12.69 -15.53
C ASP A 447 9.94 13.47 -14.22
N ASP A 448 9.66 12.79 -13.10
CA ASP A 448 9.61 13.39 -11.78
C ASP A 448 11.03 13.81 -11.34
N PRO A 449 11.24 15.06 -10.90
CA PRO A 449 12.48 15.49 -10.27
C PRO A 449 12.95 14.63 -9.10
N ALA A 450 12.05 13.92 -8.42
CA ALA A 450 12.32 13.00 -7.31
C ALA A 450 12.70 11.58 -7.76
N PHE A 451 12.61 11.25 -9.04
CA PHE A 451 12.98 9.93 -9.56
C PHE A 451 14.43 9.58 -9.24
N GLN A 452 14.62 8.38 -8.70
CA GLN A 452 15.91 7.76 -8.45
C GLN A 452 15.89 6.35 -9.01
N GLY A 453 16.91 6.01 -9.79
CA GLY A 453 16.99 4.70 -10.43
C GLY A 453 17.53 4.74 -11.85
N VAL A 454 17.14 3.75 -12.64
CA VAL A 454 17.62 3.50 -14.00
C VAL A 454 16.46 3.45 -14.98
N VAL A 455 16.64 4.06 -16.14
CA VAL A 455 15.70 4.03 -17.27
C VAL A 455 16.39 3.35 -18.44
N ALA A 456 15.71 2.44 -19.12
CA ALA A 456 16.26 1.65 -20.21
C ALA A 456 15.54 1.92 -21.54
N TYR A 457 16.35 2.12 -22.57
CA TYR A 457 15.95 2.15 -23.98
C TYR A 457 16.68 1.03 -24.71
N SER A 458 16.01 0.41 -25.69
CA SER A 458 16.74 -0.46 -26.62
C SER A 458 16.21 -0.39 -28.03
N TRP A 459 17.13 -0.58 -28.98
CA TRP A 459 16.85 -0.71 -30.39
C TRP A 459 17.37 -2.03 -30.91
N SER A 460 16.65 -2.63 -31.85
CA SER A 460 17.04 -3.87 -32.51
C SER A 460 16.79 -3.80 -34.01
N ASN A 461 17.51 -4.62 -34.78
CA ASN A 461 17.27 -4.78 -36.23
C ASN A 461 17.05 -6.25 -36.61
N GLU A 462 16.71 -6.48 -37.88
CA GLU A 462 16.48 -7.83 -38.44
C GLU A 462 17.73 -8.73 -38.42
N HIS A 463 18.93 -8.15 -38.30
CA HIS A 463 20.19 -8.89 -38.21
C HIS A 463 20.51 -9.37 -36.79
N GLY A 464 19.65 -9.06 -35.82
CA GLY A 464 19.87 -9.39 -34.41
C GLY A 464 20.83 -8.43 -33.69
N ASP A 465 21.23 -7.32 -34.32
CA ASP A 465 22.01 -6.29 -33.64
C ASP A 465 21.12 -5.60 -32.59
N ILE A 466 21.69 -5.33 -31.41
CA ILE A 466 20.99 -4.67 -30.30
C ILE A 466 21.83 -3.52 -29.75
N LEU A 467 21.23 -2.33 -29.69
CA LEU A 467 21.74 -1.18 -28.96
C LEU A 467 20.90 -1.02 -27.69
N VAL A 468 21.55 -0.96 -26.53
CA VAL A 468 20.93 -0.66 -25.23
C VAL A 468 21.47 0.68 -24.75
N HIS A 469 20.59 1.55 -24.28
CA HIS A 469 20.93 2.82 -23.66
C HIS A 469 20.25 2.89 -22.30
N LEU A 470 21.05 3.06 -21.25
CA LEU A 470 20.58 3.23 -19.89
C LEU A 470 20.88 4.64 -19.42
N ARG A 471 19.93 5.21 -18.68
CA ARG A 471 20.10 6.48 -17.99
C ARG A 471 19.94 6.21 -16.51
N SER A 472 20.93 6.58 -15.71
CA SER A 472 20.81 6.51 -14.27
C SER A 472 20.61 7.91 -13.70
N ARG A 473 19.90 7.97 -12.57
CA ARG A 473 19.77 9.18 -11.78
C ARG A 473 19.84 8.81 -10.32
N THR A 474 20.84 9.32 -9.64
CA THR A 474 21.00 9.19 -8.20
C THR A 474 21.00 10.60 -7.61
N VAL A 475 20.16 10.83 -6.59
CA VAL A 475 20.21 12.09 -5.85
C VAL A 475 21.08 11.85 -4.63
N SER A 476 22.36 12.19 -4.75
CA SER A 476 23.25 12.21 -3.59
C SER A 476 22.91 13.44 -2.76
N ARG A 477 22.15 13.26 -1.67
CA ARG A 477 22.08 14.28 -0.62
C ARG A 477 23.37 14.21 0.19
N THR A 478 24.39 14.95 -0.25
CA THR A 478 25.49 15.32 0.64
C THR A 478 24.86 15.90 1.90
N HIS A 479 25.25 15.36 3.07
CA HIS A 479 24.67 15.62 4.38
C HIS A 479 24.85 17.06 4.91
N ASP A 480 24.91 18.06 4.03
CA ASP A 480 25.02 19.44 4.45
C ASP A 480 23.64 20.00 4.81
N ARG A 481 23.26 19.80 6.09
CA ARG A 481 22.05 20.34 6.71
C ARG A 481 21.84 21.84 6.44
N ARG A 482 22.91 22.60 6.16
CA ARG A 482 22.85 24.04 5.86
C ARG A 482 22.17 24.37 4.53
N LEU A 483 22.12 23.41 3.59
CA LEU A 483 21.49 23.60 2.29
C LEU A 483 19.99 23.23 2.29
N ILE A 484 19.54 22.42 3.25
CA ILE A 484 18.12 22.05 3.41
C ILE A 484 17.28 23.29 3.80
N ASP A 485 17.82 24.17 4.64
CA ASP A 485 17.17 25.44 5.02
C ASP A 485 17.18 26.50 3.89
N SER A 486 17.91 26.26 2.80
CA SER A 486 18.04 27.22 1.69
C SER A 486 17.01 27.04 0.58
N GLY A 487 16.14 26.02 0.65
CA GLY A 487 15.10 25.77 -0.37
C GLY A 487 15.64 25.35 -1.74
N VAL A 488 16.93 25.04 -1.86
CA VAL A 488 17.56 24.60 -3.11
C VAL A 488 17.15 23.15 -3.39
N LYS A 489 16.24 22.96 -4.36
CA LYS A 489 15.89 21.65 -4.90
C LYS A 489 17.10 21.09 -5.66
N TYR A 490 17.82 20.15 -5.06
CA TYR A 490 18.82 19.37 -5.77
C TYR A 490 18.12 18.48 -6.81
N VAL A 491 18.31 18.82 -8.08
CA VAL A 491 17.94 17.98 -9.22
C VAL A 491 19.15 17.11 -9.51
N GLY A 492 19.11 15.81 -9.17
CA GLY A 492 20.19 14.88 -9.56
C GLY A 492 20.39 14.93 -11.08
N GLU A 493 21.64 14.96 -11.54
CA GLU A 493 21.96 14.93 -12.97
C GLU A 493 21.76 13.51 -13.52
N TRP A 494 21.44 13.41 -14.82
CA TRP A 494 21.33 12.12 -15.50
C TRP A 494 22.72 11.68 -15.96
N GLU A 495 23.09 10.44 -15.65
CA GLU A 495 24.27 9.78 -16.20
C GLU A 495 23.84 8.82 -17.31
N GLU A 496 24.62 8.76 -18.39
CA GLU A 496 24.27 8.05 -19.63
C GLU A 496 25.22 6.88 -19.87
N TYR A 497 24.67 5.71 -20.21
CA TYR A 497 25.46 4.51 -20.49
C TYR A 497 24.89 3.77 -21.70
N ALA A 498 25.74 3.25 -22.56
CA ALA A 498 25.27 2.52 -23.74
C ALA A 498 26.06 1.24 -23.98
N TRP A 499 25.40 0.27 -24.59
CA TRP A 499 26.00 -0.98 -25.03
C TRP A 499 25.50 -1.36 -26.41
N PHE A 500 26.39 -1.89 -27.24
CA PHE A 500 26.07 -2.46 -28.54
C PHE A 500 26.52 -3.91 -28.57
N ASN A 501 25.59 -4.82 -28.84
CA ASN A 501 25.82 -6.27 -28.84
C ASN A 501 26.56 -6.76 -27.57
N GLY A 502 26.18 -6.19 -26.41
CA GLY A 502 26.76 -6.51 -25.10
C GLY A 502 28.04 -5.74 -24.73
N ARG A 503 28.63 -4.97 -25.65
CA ARG A 503 29.86 -4.19 -25.39
C ARG A 503 29.56 -2.75 -25.02
N ALA A 504 30.23 -2.24 -24.00
CA ALA A 504 30.07 -0.85 -23.57
C ALA A 504 30.52 0.12 -24.69
N LEU A 505 29.70 1.13 -24.94
CA LEU A 505 29.91 2.17 -25.92
C LEU A 505 30.29 3.49 -25.25
N PRO A 506 31.29 4.22 -25.77
CA PRO A 506 31.52 5.60 -25.35
C PRO A 506 30.29 6.48 -25.67
N ILE A 507 29.94 7.37 -24.74
CA ILE A 507 28.78 8.26 -24.87
C ILE A 507 28.87 9.14 -26.14
N GLY A 508 30.08 9.51 -26.57
CA GLY A 508 30.28 10.24 -27.83
C GLY A 508 29.85 9.47 -29.08
N VAL A 509 29.95 8.14 -29.07
CA VAL A 509 29.45 7.28 -30.16
C VAL A 509 27.93 7.25 -30.12
N LEU A 510 27.33 7.11 -28.93
CA LEU A 510 25.87 7.20 -28.76
C LEU A 510 25.32 8.56 -29.24
N ALA A 511 25.98 9.66 -28.89
CA ALA A 511 25.62 11.00 -29.37
C ALA A 511 25.71 11.11 -30.89
N SER A 512 26.71 10.47 -31.50
CA SER A 512 26.86 10.39 -32.96
C SER A 512 25.73 9.57 -33.61
N VAL A 513 25.27 8.49 -32.96
CA VAL A 513 24.09 7.72 -33.40
C VAL A 513 22.84 8.60 -33.39
N TYR A 514 22.59 9.35 -32.30
CA TYR A 514 21.46 10.28 -32.23
C TYR A 514 21.53 11.38 -33.29
N GLY A 515 22.70 12.02 -33.45
CA GLY A 515 22.92 13.04 -34.48
C GLY A 515 22.72 12.49 -35.90
N ALA A 516 23.25 11.30 -36.17
CA ALA A 516 23.10 10.63 -37.45
C ALA A 516 21.63 10.31 -37.73
N THR A 517 20.87 9.85 -36.73
CA THR A 517 19.46 9.45 -36.86
C THR A 517 18.45 10.59 -36.76
N GLY A 518 18.89 11.79 -36.39
CA GLY A 518 18.01 12.94 -36.14
C GLY A 518 17.08 12.74 -34.93
N MET A 519 17.34 11.72 -34.10
CA MET A 519 16.61 11.51 -32.85
C MET A 519 17.11 12.50 -31.82
N SER A 520 16.20 13.09 -31.04
CA SER A 520 16.58 13.86 -29.87
C SER A 520 17.06 12.90 -28.78
N PRO A 521 18.18 13.18 -28.09
CA PRO A 521 18.57 12.38 -26.94
C PRO A 521 17.49 12.49 -25.85
N PRO A 522 17.27 11.44 -25.04
CA PRO A 522 16.41 11.53 -23.87
C PRO A 522 16.77 12.73 -22.96
N PRO A 523 15.79 13.36 -22.29
CA PRO A 523 14.38 12.96 -22.15
C PRO A 523 13.50 13.33 -23.34
N HIS A 524 14.03 14.03 -24.35
CA HIS A 524 13.25 14.49 -25.51
C HIS A 524 12.88 13.38 -26.50
N CYS A 525 13.38 12.15 -26.29
CA CYS A 525 13.06 10.97 -27.10
C CYS A 525 11.69 10.34 -26.77
N GLY A 526 10.94 10.91 -25.82
CA GLY A 526 9.64 10.39 -25.36
C GLY A 526 9.78 9.34 -24.25
N GLU A 527 8.70 8.58 -24.03
CA GLU A 527 8.64 7.56 -22.97
C GLU A 527 9.69 6.45 -23.14
N PRO A 528 10.25 5.91 -22.04
CA PRO A 528 11.13 4.74 -22.04
C PRO A 528 10.51 3.56 -22.77
N LYS A 529 11.23 3.01 -23.76
CA LYS A 529 10.73 1.94 -24.63
C LYS A 529 11.82 0.97 -25.02
N ARG A 530 11.43 -0.29 -25.24
CA ARG A 530 12.31 -1.40 -25.63
C ARG A 530 11.97 -1.89 -27.03
N GLY A 531 12.97 -2.46 -27.71
CA GLY A 531 12.79 -3.08 -29.03
C GLY A 531 12.41 -2.10 -30.15
N MET A 532 12.86 -0.85 -30.06
CA MET A 532 12.59 0.17 -31.06
C MET A 532 13.38 -0.06 -32.36
N GLU A 533 12.91 0.51 -33.46
CA GLU A 533 13.69 0.52 -34.71
C GLU A 533 14.64 1.71 -34.74
N LEU A 534 15.92 1.46 -35.05
CA LEU A 534 16.91 2.49 -35.30
C LEU A 534 17.11 2.65 -36.81
N ALA A 535 17.13 3.90 -37.29
CA ALA A 535 17.36 4.17 -38.70
C ALA A 535 18.73 3.62 -39.16
N SER A 536 18.82 3.18 -40.41
CA SER A 536 20.01 2.55 -41.02
C SER A 536 21.30 3.35 -40.83
N ARG A 537 21.21 4.68 -40.89
CA ARG A 537 22.33 5.61 -40.61
C ARG A 537 22.89 5.51 -39.19
N GLY A 538 22.06 5.20 -38.19
CA GLY A 538 22.51 4.95 -36.82
C GLY A 538 23.28 3.64 -36.69
N TRP A 539 22.77 2.57 -37.31
CA TRP A 539 23.49 1.28 -37.37
C TRP A 539 24.84 1.39 -38.09
N ALA A 540 24.93 2.24 -39.12
CA ALA A 540 26.20 2.48 -39.82
C ALA A 540 27.28 3.06 -38.88
N VAL A 541 26.92 4.00 -37.99
CA VAL A 541 27.84 4.55 -36.98
C VAL A 541 28.36 3.45 -36.05
N LEU A 542 27.47 2.57 -35.58
CA LEU A 542 27.82 1.47 -34.68
C LEU A 542 28.75 0.44 -35.33
N ARG A 543 28.49 0.08 -36.60
CA ARG A 543 29.35 -0.84 -37.36
C ARG A 543 30.73 -0.27 -37.66
N ILE A 544 30.82 1.05 -37.94
CA ILE A 544 32.10 1.73 -38.11
C ILE A 544 32.88 1.67 -36.79
N TRP A 545 32.23 2.01 -35.67
CA TRP A 545 32.86 1.92 -34.35
C TRP A 545 33.35 0.50 -34.03
N GLU A 546 32.53 -0.52 -34.27
CA GLU A 546 32.91 -1.92 -34.04
C GLU A 546 34.10 -2.34 -34.89
N LYS A 547 34.13 -1.94 -36.17
CA LYS A 547 35.25 -2.21 -37.07
C LYS A 547 36.54 -1.52 -36.64
N ASP A 548 36.43 -0.31 -36.12
CA ASP A 548 37.58 0.50 -35.68
C ASP A 548 38.11 0.08 -34.29
N ASN A 549 37.36 -0.75 -33.55
CA ASN A 549 37.73 -1.23 -32.21
C ASN A 549 37.66 -2.78 -32.09
N PRO A 550 38.37 -3.54 -32.96
CA PRO A 550 38.26 -5.00 -33.03
C PRO A 550 38.81 -5.73 -31.79
N ASP A 551 39.72 -5.10 -31.03
CA ASP A 551 40.36 -5.68 -29.84
C ASP A 551 39.48 -5.65 -28.59
N SER A 552 38.28 -5.05 -28.68
CA SER A 552 37.25 -5.13 -27.63
C SER A 552 36.49 -6.48 -27.61
N ASN A 553 36.89 -7.45 -28.45
CA ASN A 553 36.28 -8.77 -28.58
C ASN A 553 36.78 -9.82 -27.57
N ALA A 554 37.69 -9.48 -26.66
CA ALA A 554 38.48 -10.45 -25.88
C ALA A 554 38.31 -10.38 -24.34
N SER A 555 37.27 -9.72 -23.82
CA SER A 555 37.03 -9.62 -22.36
C SER A 555 35.67 -10.16 -21.95
#